data_AF-A0A5C0AV08-F1
#
_entry.id   AF-A0A5C0AV08-F1
#
_cell.length_a   1.000
_cell.length_b   1.000
_cell.length_c   1.000
_cell.angle_alpha   90.00
_cell.angle_beta   90.00
_cell.angle_gamma   90.00
#
_symmetry.space_group_name_H-M   'P 1'
#
loop_
_entity.id
_entity.type
_entity.pdbx_description
1 polymer ?
#
loop_
_entity_poly.entity_id
_entity_poly.type
_entity_poly.pdbx_seq_one_letter_code
_entity_poly.pdbx_strand_id
1 'polypeptide(L)'
;MSSEIAAGQASAAHAVNLSTSVQVRGGSRALRARIVCAVLALGGSVLLAPAFAQDLPTTWNSVPEAKATSEAVTARISELDARYDADEAACMKTFFANACANRAREAYMKQKADLQRIKQGAELYQRVDADNQRRARVAANLAEAKEDLARRQSAAPTEPKAPKPQKTPTPPSKPSATPSAPVGEPGSSPLTDLGPMPTLPTESRQPAPLVRTPPAPKPDDSAQRAANRETFERKTEEARRYAEQHEPRAAKAAADRERRRAAREAEAKRLEGNAPPAGPAVVAPAGSTR
;
A
#
# COMPACT_ATOMS: atom_id res chain seq x y z
N MET A 1 -6.84 49.84 -4.27
CA MET A 1 -6.28 49.40 -2.97
C MET A 1 -6.34 47.86 -2.97
N SER A 2 -5.55 47.14 -3.76
CA SER A 2 -4.12 47.28 -4.11
C SER A 2 -3.19 46.90 -2.95
N SER A 3 -2.98 45.60 -2.79
CA SER A 3 -1.88 45.01 -2.02
C SER A 3 -1.64 43.58 -2.53
N GLU A 4 -0.72 43.47 -3.50
CA GLU A 4 -0.08 42.22 -3.88
C GLU A 4 0.80 41.72 -2.72
N ILE A 5 0.87 40.39 -2.51
CA ILE A 5 1.95 39.78 -1.73
C ILE A 5 2.54 38.64 -2.57
N ALA A 6 3.82 38.79 -2.90
CA ALA A 6 4.51 37.99 -3.90
C ALA A 6 4.98 36.63 -3.37
N ALA A 7 5.13 35.67 -4.30
CA ALA A 7 5.80 34.41 -4.04
C ALA A 7 7.32 34.62 -3.85
N GLY A 8 7.89 34.02 -2.80
CA GLY A 8 9.32 34.04 -2.52
C GLY A 8 9.93 32.64 -2.50
N GLN A 9 10.22 32.07 -3.67
CA GLN A 9 11.11 30.91 -3.76
C GLN A 9 12.57 31.38 -3.71
N ALA A 10 13.37 30.80 -2.83
CA ALA A 10 14.81 31.00 -2.77
C ALA A 10 15.53 29.65 -2.55
N SER A 11 15.60 28.84 -3.61
CA SER A 11 16.43 27.63 -3.61
C SER A 11 17.85 27.98 -4.05
N ALA A 12 18.77 28.07 -3.10
CA ALA A 12 20.17 28.43 -3.35
C ALA A 12 20.95 27.22 -3.91
N ALA A 13 20.91 27.04 -5.23
CA ALA A 13 21.73 26.05 -5.92
C ALA A 13 23.20 26.49 -5.97
N HIS A 14 24.01 25.98 -5.03
CA HIS A 14 25.47 26.14 -5.08
C HIS A 14 26.09 25.26 -6.19
N ALA A 15 26.13 25.80 -7.41
CA ALA A 15 26.92 25.24 -8.50
C ALA A 15 28.42 25.47 -8.26
N VAL A 16 29.11 24.48 -7.68
CA VAL A 16 30.57 24.50 -7.54
C VAL A 16 31.23 24.22 -8.90
N ASN A 17 31.60 25.29 -9.60
CA ASN A 17 32.16 25.24 -10.94
C ASN A 17 33.67 24.94 -10.90
N LEU A 18 34.04 23.66 -10.77
CA LEU A 18 35.44 23.19 -10.82
C LEU A 18 35.99 23.21 -12.26
N SER A 19 36.41 24.39 -12.71
CA SER A 19 37.12 24.57 -13.98
C SER A 19 38.58 24.12 -13.86
N THR A 20 38.85 22.83 -14.06
CA THR A 20 40.20 22.26 -14.13
C THR A 20 40.85 22.54 -15.50
N SER A 21 41.51 23.69 -15.61
CA SER A 21 42.29 24.07 -16.80
C SER A 21 43.64 23.33 -16.86
N VAL A 22 43.66 22.15 -17.50
CA VAL A 22 44.91 21.42 -17.78
C VAL A 22 45.68 22.11 -18.92
N GLN A 23 46.67 22.94 -18.58
CA GLN A 23 47.62 23.45 -19.57
C GLN A 23 48.59 22.35 -20.02
N VAL A 24 48.30 21.73 -21.18
CA VAL A 24 49.26 20.88 -21.88
C VAL A 24 50.32 21.74 -22.56
N ARG A 25 51.43 21.97 -21.86
CA ARG A 25 52.59 22.72 -22.37
C ARG A 25 53.17 22.02 -23.61
N GLY A 26 53.53 22.81 -24.61
CA GLY A 26 53.78 22.31 -25.97
C GLY A 26 55.06 21.48 -26.15
N GLY A 27 54.96 20.46 -27.01
CA GLY A 27 56.06 19.66 -27.54
C GLY A 27 55.57 18.75 -28.67
N SER A 28 56.39 18.53 -29.69
CA SER A 28 56.21 17.50 -30.74
C SER A 28 54.94 17.59 -31.60
N ARG A 29 54.98 18.44 -32.65
CA ARG A 29 53.88 18.58 -33.64
C ARG A 29 53.72 17.41 -34.63
N ALA A 30 54.58 16.38 -34.59
CA ALA A 30 54.63 15.33 -35.62
C ALA A 30 53.91 14.00 -35.29
N LEU A 31 53.39 13.82 -34.06
CA LEU A 31 52.77 12.54 -33.63
C LEU A 31 51.26 12.62 -33.35
N ARG A 32 50.58 13.71 -33.74
CA ARG A 32 49.18 13.98 -33.36
C ARG A 32 48.11 13.41 -34.31
N ALA A 33 48.49 12.79 -35.42
CA ALA A 33 47.53 12.34 -36.45
C ALA A 33 46.93 10.93 -36.22
N ARG A 34 47.45 10.11 -35.29
CA ARG A 34 46.96 8.72 -35.07
C ARG A 34 46.30 8.46 -33.71
N ILE A 35 46.34 9.40 -32.77
CA ILE A 35 45.75 9.23 -31.42
C ILE A 35 44.32 9.81 -31.35
N VAL A 36 43.93 10.70 -32.27
CA VAL A 36 42.61 11.36 -32.27
C VAL A 36 41.46 10.36 -32.54
N CYS A 37 41.68 9.32 -33.35
CA CYS A 37 40.65 8.30 -33.61
C CYS A 37 40.47 7.29 -32.47
N ALA A 38 41.44 7.12 -31.57
CA ALA A 38 41.34 6.17 -30.46
C ALA A 38 40.51 6.70 -29.27
N VAL A 39 40.51 8.02 -29.05
CA VAL A 39 39.78 8.65 -27.94
C VAL A 39 38.28 8.81 -28.25
N LEU A 40 37.92 8.99 -29.53
CA LEU A 40 36.52 9.08 -29.96
C LEU A 40 35.75 7.75 -29.88
N ALA A 41 36.43 6.60 -29.80
CA ALA A 41 35.80 5.30 -29.60
C ALA A 41 35.45 4.99 -28.12
N LEU A 42 35.96 5.76 -27.16
CA LEU A 42 35.67 5.62 -25.72
C LEU A 42 34.83 6.76 -25.13
N GLY A 43 34.64 7.86 -25.88
CA GLY A 43 33.79 8.99 -25.48
C GLY A 43 32.30 8.86 -25.84
N GLY A 44 31.89 7.76 -26.48
CA GLY A 44 30.53 7.56 -27.00
C GLY A 44 29.45 7.27 -25.95
N SER A 45 29.84 6.92 -24.73
CA SER A 45 28.92 6.85 -23.60
C SER A 45 28.74 8.25 -23.01
N VAL A 46 27.92 9.07 -23.68
CA VAL A 46 27.15 10.09 -22.96
C VAL A 46 26.22 9.32 -22.04
N LEU A 47 26.73 9.01 -20.85
CA LEU A 47 25.94 8.62 -19.71
C LEU A 47 24.82 9.66 -19.63
N LEU A 48 23.57 9.23 -19.83
CA LEU A 48 22.45 9.99 -19.32
C LEU A 48 22.78 10.17 -17.84
N ALA A 49 23.15 11.39 -17.46
CA ALA A 49 23.41 11.72 -16.06
C ALA A 49 22.14 11.30 -15.33
N PRO A 50 22.20 10.24 -14.51
CA PRO A 50 20.99 9.60 -14.03
C PRO A 50 20.17 10.64 -13.27
N ALA A 51 18.87 10.70 -13.58
CA ALA A 51 17.96 11.77 -13.18
C ALA A 51 17.57 11.73 -11.69
N PHE A 52 18.58 11.51 -10.84
CA PHE A 52 18.51 11.37 -9.38
C PHE A 52 18.11 12.66 -8.66
N ALA A 53 18.02 13.79 -9.38
CA ALA A 53 17.63 15.09 -8.85
C ALA A 53 16.13 15.43 -9.04
N GLN A 54 15.29 14.47 -9.43
CA GLN A 54 13.84 14.71 -9.37
C GLN A 54 13.36 14.60 -7.93
N ASP A 55 12.83 15.68 -7.36
CA ASP A 55 12.10 15.62 -6.10
C ASP A 55 10.89 14.71 -6.28
N LEU A 56 10.70 13.75 -5.35
CA LEU A 56 9.54 12.87 -5.38
C LEU A 56 8.32 13.64 -4.85
N PRO A 57 7.14 13.52 -5.49
CA PRO A 57 5.95 14.19 -5.04
C PRO A 57 5.56 13.70 -3.65
N THR A 58 5.26 14.64 -2.76
CA THR A 58 4.76 14.40 -1.39
C THR A 58 3.24 14.43 -1.29
N THR A 59 2.56 14.76 -2.39
CA THR A 59 1.11 14.77 -2.57
C THR A 59 0.77 14.05 -3.87
N TRP A 60 -0.41 13.44 -3.94
CA TRP A 60 -0.84 12.64 -5.09
C TRP A 60 -2.27 13.01 -5.47
N ASN A 61 -2.52 13.10 -6.78
CA ASN A 61 -3.84 13.39 -7.34
C ASN A 61 -4.55 12.11 -7.82
N SER A 62 -3.83 10.99 -7.91
CA SER A 62 -4.39 9.72 -8.35
C SER A 62 -3.70 8.49 -7.74
N VAL A 63 -4.44 7.37 -7.65
CA VAL A 63 -3.92 6.07 -7.21
C VAL A 63 -2.73 5.56 -8.05
N PRO A 64 -2.73 5.60 -9.41
CA PRO A 64 -1.56 5.17 -10.19
C PRO A 64 -0.31 6.04 -9.93
N GLU A 65 -0.46 7.34 -9.70
CA GLU A 65 0.64 8.25 -9.36
C GLU A 65 1.22 7.94 -7.96
N ALA A 66 0.36 7.69 -6.97
CA ALA A 66 0.78 7.24 -5.64
C ALA A 66 1.49 5.87 -5.72
N LYS A 67 0.97 4.93 -6.51
CA LYS A 67 1.59 3.63 -6.73
C LYS A 67 2.98 3.77 -7.37
N ALA A 68 3.09 4.51 -8.48
CA ALA A 68 4.36 4.79 -9.15
C ALA A 68 5.38 5.46 -8.21
N THR A 69 4.93 6.38 -7.34
CA THR A 69 5.78 6.99 -6.32
C THR A 69 6.29 5.95 -5.32
N SER A 70 5.44 5.04 -4.82
CA SER A 70 5.85 3.99 -3.87
C SER A 70 6.86 2.99 -4.47
N GLU A 71 6.74 2.71 -5.76
CA GLU A 71 7.70 1.87 -6.52
C GLU A 71 9.02 2.63 -6.75
N ALA A 72 8.97 3.89 -7.19
CA ALA A 72 10.12 4.75 -7.38
C ALA A 72 10.92 5.00 -6.07
N VAL A 73 10.24 5.19 -4.94
CA VAL A 73 10.89 5.24 -3.62
C VAL A 73 11.61 3.93 -3.31
N THR A 74 10.99 2.78 -3.62
CA THR A 74 11.60 1.47 -3.34
C THR A 74 12.89 1.29 -4.14
N ALA A 75 12.90 1.71 -5.42
CA ALA A 75 14.11 1.75 -6.24
C ALA A 75 15.18 2.68 -5.63
N ARG A 76 14.83 3.91 -5.23
CA ARG A 76 15.77 4.85 -4.60
C ARG A 76 16.35 4.35 -3.28
N ILE A 77 15.58 3.62 -2.47
CA ILE A 77 16.11 3.01 -1.24
C ILE A 77 17.17 1.96 -1.60
N SER A 78 16.92 1.08 -2.59
CA SER A 78 17.93 0.09 -3.00
C SER A 78 19.21 0.72 -3.57
N GLU A 79 19.08 1.87 -4.23
CA GLU A 79 20.22 2.63 -4.75
C GLU A 79 20.98 3.35 -3.63
N LEU A 80 20.27 3.94 -2.66
CA LEU A 80 20.83 4.57 -1.47
C LEU A 80 21.57 3.55 -0.60
N ASP A 81 21.06 2.32 -0.49
CA ASP A 81 21.73 1.20 0.17
C ASP A 81 23.06 0.89 -0.53
N ALA A 82 23.07 0.73 -1.85
CA ALA A 82 24.30 0.48 -2.62
C ALA A 82 25.33 1.64 -2.57
N ARG A 83 24.86 2.89 -2.49
CA ARG A 83 25.74 4.07 -2.29
C ARG A 83 26.36 4.04 -0.89
N TYR A 84 25.58 3.75 0.14
CA TYR A 84 26.06 3.66 1.51
C TYR A 84 27.13 2.56 1.66
N ASP A 85 26.94 1.39 1.05
CA ASP A 85 27.95 0.32 1.06
C ASP A 85 29.28 0.77 0.42
N ALA A 86 29.21 1.54 -0.66
CA ALA A 86 30.39 2.11 -1.32
C ALA A 86 31.07 3.22 -0.48
N ASP A 87 30.30 4.08 0.16
CA ASP A 87 30.79 5.13 1.06
C ASP A 87 31.42 4.54 2.34
N GLU A 88 30.83 3.49 2.93
CA GLU A 88 31.40 2.76 4.06
C GLU A 88 32.75 2.12 3.67
N ALA A 89 32.80 1.42 2.53
CA ALA A 89 34.04 0.84 1.99
C ALA A 89 35.11 1.90 1.64
N ALA A 90 34.72 3.14 1.32
CA ALA A 90 35.64 4.27 1.14
C ALA A 90 36.13 4.81 2.49
N CYS A 91 35.24 4.98 3.46
CA CYS A 91 35.57 5.45 4.82
C CYS A 91 36.59 4.54 5.52
N MET A 92 36.47 3.21 5.38
CA MET A 92 37.41 2.23 5.96
C MET A 92 38.85 2.34 5.42
N LYS A 93 39.08 3.11 4.35
CA LYS A 93 40.43 3.37 3.80
C LYS A 93 41.08 4.64 4.39
N THR A 94 40.41 5.33 5.31
CA THR A 94 40.87 6.59 5.89
C THR A 94 41.38 6.41 7.33
N PHE A 95 42.34 7.24 7.75
CA PHE A 95 42.85 7.24 9.13
C PHE A 95 41.77 7.53 10.20
N PHE A 96 40.66 8.17 9.82
CA PHE A 96 39.53 8.49 10.69
C PHE A 96 38.26 7.71 10.31
N ALA A 97 38.43 6.43 9.95
CA ALA A 97 37.36 5.54 9.48
C ALA A 97 36.07 5.64 10.32
N ASN A 98 36.16 5.60 11.65
CA ASN A 98 34.99 5.71 12.54
C ASN A 98 34.22 7.03 12.39
N ALA A 99 34.92 8.16 12.28
CA ALA A 99 34.27 9.47 12.13
C ALA A 99 33.66 9.66 10.73
N CYS A 100 34.28 9.07 9.71
CA CYS A 100 33.76 9.02 8.35
C CYS A 100 32.50 8.14 8.28
N ALA A 101 32.58 6.90 8.76
CA ALA A 101 31.49 5.92 8.73
C ALA A 101 30.27 6.40 9.54
N ASN A 102 30.48 7.03 10.71
CA ASN A 102 29.37 7.60 11.49
C ASN A 102 28.63 8.71 10.72
N ARG A 103 29.36 9.63 10.05
CA ARG A 103 28.73 10.68 9.21
C ARG A 103 27.99 10.09 8.02
N ALA A 104 28.57 9.10 7.34
CA ALA A 104 27.92 8.39 6.23
C ALA A 104 26.62 7.72 6.71
N ARG A 105 26.66 7.04 7.86
CA ARG A 105 25.51 6.36 8.48
C ARG A 105 24.42 7.33 8.93
N GLU A 106 24.78 8.47 9.52
CA GLU A 106 23.82 9.53 9.89
C GLU A 106 23.11 10.11 8.66
N ALA A 107 23.87 10.43 7.60
CA ALA A 107 23.32 10.94 6.34
C ALA A 107 22.41 9.92 5.66
N TYR A 108 22.85 8.67 5.59
CA TYR A 108 22.09 7.52 5.07
C TYR A 108 20.76 7.31 5.81
N MET A 109 20.81 7.22 7.15
CA MET A 109 19.62 7.01 7.97
C MET A 109 18.61 8.14 7.80
N LYS A 110 19.08 9.39 7.71
CA LYS A 110 18.22 10.55 7.44
C LYS A 110 17.52 10.44 6.08
N GLN A 111 18.29 10.24 5.01
CA GLN A 111 17.74 10.12 3.65
C GLN A 111 16.77 8.93 3.52
N LYS A 112 17.10 7.79 4.12
CA LYS A 112 16.24 6.60 4.13
C LYS A 112 14.95 6.82 4.90
N ALA A 113 14.97 7.54 6.02
CA ALA A 113 13.78 7.91 6.78
C ALA A 113 12.87 8.89 6.01
N ASP A 114 13.45 9.88 5.32
CA ASP A 114 12.68 10.83 4.48
C ASP A 114 12.01 10.10 3.31
N LEU A 115 12.73 9.20 2.62
CA LEU A 115 12.16 8.33 1.58
C LEU A 115 11.04 7.42 2.13
N GLN A 116 11.24 6.78 3.29
CA GLN A 116 10.21 5.94 3.92
C GLN A 116 8.94 6.74 4.25
N ARG A 117 9.06 8.00 4.70
CA ARG A 117 7.91 8.87 4.95
C ARG A 117 7.09 9.12 3.67
N ILE A 118 7.76 9.37 2.54
CA ILE A 118 7.09 9.55 1.24
C ILE A 118 6.34 8.27 0.84
N LYS A 119 6.98 7.10 0.95
CA LYS A 119 6.33 5.80 0.67
C LYS A 119 5.11 5.54 1.56
N GLN A 120 5.22 5.80 2.85
CA GLN A 120 4.09 5.65 3.79
C GLN A 120 2.92 6.59 3.44
N GLY A 121 3.20 7.83 3.02
CA GLY A 121 2.18 8.75 2.53
C GLY A 121 1.46 8.21 1.27
N ALA A 122 2.23 7.70 0.31
CA ALA A 122 1.70 7.14 -0.93
C ALA A 122 0.85 5.88 -0.68
N GLU A 123 1.27 4.99 0.23
CA GLU A 123 0.50 3.83 0.65
C GLU A 123 -0.78 4.21 1.43
N LEU A 124 -0.72 5.25 2.26
CA LEU A 124 -1.89 5.77 2.97
C LEU A 124 -2.93 6.33 2.00
N TYR A 125 -2.50 7.10 0.99
CA TYR A 125 -3.37 7.60 -0.07
C TYR A 125 -4.11 6.47 -0.79
N GLN A 126 -3.39 5.42 -1.19
CA GLN A 126 -3.97 4.23 -1.84
C GLN A 126 -5.05 3.55 -0.97
N ARG A 127 -4.82 3.46 0.35
CA ARG A 127 -5.80 2.88 1.29
C ARG A 127 -7.05 3.75 1.43
N VAL A 128 -6.87 5.07 1.55
CA VAL A 128 -7.98 6.03 1.67
C VAL A 128 -8.86 6.02 0.42
N ASP A 129 -8.27 6.00 -0.79
CA ASP A 129 -9.05 5.89 -2.03
C ASP A 129 -9.80 4.55 -2.12
N ALA A 130 -9.15 3.43 -1.81
CA ALA A 130 -9.80 2.12 -1.82
C ALA A 130 -11.00 2.03 -0.86
N ASP A 131 -10.92 2.67 0.31
CA ASP A 131 -12.05 2.74 1.25
C ASP A 131 -13.13 3.75 0.83
N ASN A 132 -12.77 4.85 0.16
CA ASN A 132 -13.74 5.74 -0.49
C ASN A 132 -14.52 5.02 -1.60
N GLN A 133 -13.84 4.26 -2.46
CA GLN A 133 -14.48 3.40 -3.46
C GLN A 133 -15.40 2.36 -2.81
N ARG A 134 -14.98 1.74 -1.70
CA ARG A 134 -15.79 0.78 -0.94
C ARG A 134 -17.07 1.43 -0.41
N ARG A 135 -16.96 2.62 0.18
CA ARG A 135 -18.10 3.41 0.69
C ARG A 135 -19.06 3.80 -0.45
N ALA A 136 -18.54 4.24 -1.58
CA ALA A 136 -19.34 4.58 -2.76
C ALA A 136 -20.14 3.37 -3.28
N ARG A 137 -19.51 2.18 -3.37
CA ARG A 137 -20.21 0.93 -3.75
C ARG A 137 -21.30 0.54 -2.76
N VAL A 138 -21.03 0.63 -1.45
CA VAL A 138 -22.05 0.34 -0.41
C VAL A 138 -23.21 1.33 -0.51
N ALA A 139 -22.95 2.63 -0.73
CA ALA A 139 -23.98 3.64 -0.92
C ALA A 139 -24.84 3.38 -2.17
N ALA A 140 -24.21 3.01 -3.30
CA ALA A 140 -24.91 2.66 -4.53
C ALA A 140 -25.82 1.43 -4.35
N ASN A 141 -25.30 0.34 -3.78
CA ASN A 141 -26.07 -0.87 -3.50
C ASN A 141 -27.25 -0.61 -2.54
N LEU A 142 -27.07 0.29 -1.56
CA LEU A 142 -28.15 0.70 -0.65
C LEU A 142 -29.19 1.61 -1.32
N ALA A 143 -28.83 2.37 -2.36
CA ALA A 143 -29.77 3.13 -3.17
C ALA A 143 -30.61 2.19 -4.05
N GLU A 144 -29.94 1.29 -4.78
CA GLU A 144 -30.58 0.25 -5.61
C GLU A 144 -31.56 -0.59 -4.77
N ALA A 145 -31.14 -1.09 -3.60
CA ALA A 145 -32.02 -1.85 -2.71
C ALA A 145 -33.24 -1.05 -2.20
N LYS A 146 -33.11 0.27 -2.02
CA LYS A 146 -34.25 1.13 -1.66
C LYS A 146 -35.21 1.33 -2.82
N GLU A 147 -34.71 1.53 -4.03
CA GLU A 147 -35.53 1.62 -5.25
C GLU A 147 -36.28 0.31 -5.52
N ASP A 148 -35.62 -0.83 -5.31
CA ASP A 148 -36.22 -2.15 -5.44
C ASP A 148 -37.32 -2.41 -4.39
N LEU A 149 -37.11 -1.96 -3.14
CA LEU A 149 -38.13 -2.01 -2.09
C LEU A 149 -39.32 -1.09 -2.42
N ALA A 150 -39.06 0.14 -2.88
CA ALA A 150 -40.12 1.06 -3.30
C ALA A 150 -40.92 0.50 -4.48
N ARG A 151 -40.24 -0.13 -5.46
CA ARG A 151 -40.88 -0.83 -6.58
C ARG A 151 -41.77 -1.97 -6.09
N ARG A 152 -41.30 -2.80 -5.16
CA ARG A 152 -42.08 -3.90 -4.56
C ARG A 152 -43.28 -3.40 -3.72
N GLN A 153 -43.16 -2.26 -3.05
CA GLN A 153 -44.25 -1.64 -2.30
C GLN A 153 -45.30 -0.99 -3.20
N SER A 154 -44.89 -0.46 -4.35
CA SER A 154 -45.80 0.11 -5.36
C SER A 154 -46.43 -0.93 -6.30
N ALA A 155 -45.83 -2.13 -6.40
CA ALA A 155 -46.44 -3.26 -7.09
C ALA A 155 -47.66 -3.75 -6.28
N ALA A 156 -48.85 -3.51 -6.81
CA ALA A 156 -50.10 -3.92 -6.17
C ALA A 156 -50.09 -5.43 -5.85
N PRO A 157 -50.69 -5.87 -4.73
CA PRO A 157 -50.83 -7.29 -4.45
C PRO A 157 -51.64 -7.94 -5.58
N THR A 158 -50.97 -8.74 -6.42
CA THR A 158 -51.67 -9.64 -7.34
C THR A 158 -52.57 -10.53 -6.49
N GLU A 159 -53.89 -10.41 -6.62
CA GLU A 159 -54.82 -11.18 -5.81
C GLU A 159 -54.45 -12.67 -5.88
N PRO A 160 -54.40 -13.39 -4.74
CA PRO A 160 -54.14 -14.81 -4.75
C PRO A 160 -55.29 -15.48 -5.52
N LYS A 161 -55.02 -15.92 -6.76
CA LYS A 161 -55.97 -16.70 -7.58
C LYS A 161 -56.57 -17.79 -6.70
N ALA A 162 -57.89 -17.68 -6.48
CA ALA A 162 -58.60 -18.48 -5.50
C ALA A 162 -58.22 -19.97 -5.62
N PRO A 163 -57.85 -20.64 -4.52
CA PRO A 163 -57.57 -22.07 -4.57
C PRO A 163 -58.82 -22.80 -5.07
N LYS A 164 -58.65 -23.63 -6.11
CA LYS A 164 -59.75 -24.44 -6.66
C LYS A 164 -60.40 -25.25 -5.53
N PRO A 165 -61.73 -25.35 -5.47
CA PRO A 165 -62.42 -25.96 -4.34
C PRO A 165 -62.03 -27.44 -4.19
N GLN A 166 -61.31 -27.76 -3.10
CA GLN A 166 -61.16 -29.12 -2.62
C GLN A 166 -62.44 -29.57 -1.92
N LYS A 167 -62.81 -30.85 -2.11
CA LYS A 167 -64.00 -31.44 -1.49
C LYS A 167 -63.80 -31.65 0.01
N THR A 168 -64.94 -31.65 0.71
CA THR A 168 -65.15 -31.68 2.16
C THR A 168 -64.82 -33.04 2.85
N PRO A 169 -64.83 -33.14 4.20
CA PRO A 169 -63.82 -33.91 4.96
C PRO A 169 -64.37 -35.11 5.76
N THR A 170 -63.51 -35.73 6.60
CA THR A 170 -63.92 -36.63 7.69
C THR A 170 -63.04 -36.47 8.95
N PRO A 171 -63.59 -36.27 10.17
CA PRO A 171 -62.91 -36.34 11.48
C PRO A 171 -63.03 -37.77 12.09
N PRO A 172 -62.63 -38.09 13.37
CA PRO A 172 -62.09 -37.28 14.48
C PRO A 172 -60.64 -37.72 14.90
N SER A 173 -60.04 -37.44 16.07
CA SER A 173 -60.52 -36.95 17.38
C SER A 173 -59.43 -36.24 18.22
N LYS A 174 -59.68 -36.08 19.54
CA LYS A 174 -58.82 -35.52 20.61
C LYS A 174 -58.92 -36.45 21.85
N PRO A 175 -58.00 -36.43 22.86
CA PRO A 175 -57.99 -35.32 23.83
C PRO A 175 -56.63 -34.88 24.44
N SER A 176 -56.67 -33.62 24.90
CA SER A 176 -55.94 -32.91 25.95
C SER A 176 -54.81 -33.56 26.77
N ALA A 177 -53.73 -32.79 26.96
CA ALA A 177 -53.44 -32.15 28.25
C ALA A 177 -52.47 -30.94 28.11
N THR A 178 -52.76 -29.84 28.80
CA THR A 178 -51.84 -28.72 29.08
C THR A 178 -51.46 -28.80 30.57
N PRO A 179 -50.33 -28.22 31.02
CA PRO A 179 -50.44 -26.89 31.63
C PRO A 179 -49.27 -25.92 31.38
N SER A 180 -49.59 -24.65 31.61
CA SER A 180 -48.85 -23.39 31.45
C SER A 180 -47.53 -23.25 32.21
N ALA A 181 -46.63 -22.39 31.69
CA ALA A 181 -45.82 -21.39 32.43
C ALA A 181 -45.04 -20.47 31.45
N PRO A 182 -44.55 -19.27 31.85
CA PRO A 182 -44.71 -18.08 31.00
C PRO A 182 -43.44 -17.19 30.78
N VAL A 183 -43.67 -16.03 30.14
CA VAL A 183 -42.84 -14.80 30.08
C VAL A 183 -41.65 -14.79 29.09
N GLY A 184 -41.59 -13.72 28.28
CA GLY A 184 -40.49 -13.42 27.36
C GLY A 184 -40.88 -12.42 26.27
N GLU A 185 -41.03 -11.15 26.62
CA GLU A 185 -41.39 -10.08 25.67
C GLU A 185 -40.28 -9.79 24.65
N PRO A 186 -40.60 -9.54 23.36
CA PRO A 186 -39.67 -8.93 22.43
C PRO A 186 -39.60 -7.42 22.70
N GLY A 187 -38.51 -6.97 23.31
CA GLY A 187 -38.28 -5.57 23.64
C GLY A 187 -38.27 -4.66 22.42
N SER A 188 -39.33 -3.87 22.25
CA SER A 188 -39.32 -2.69 21.36
C SER A 188 -38.29 -1.69 21.88
N SER A 189 -37.28 -1.38 21.08
CA SER A 189 -36.38 -0.25 21.35
C SER A 189 -36.99 1.02 20.74
N PRO A 190 -37.50 1.97 21.54
CA PRO A 190 -37.90 3.26 21.02
C PRO A 190 -36.66 4.06 20.58
N LEU A 191 -36.83 4.75 19.47
CA LEU A 191 -35.90 5.71 18.89
C LEU A 191 -35.67 6.89 19.85
N THR A 192 -34.60 6.88 20.64
CA THR A 192 -34.21 8.03 21.48
C THR A 192 -33.33 9.02 20.73
N ASP A 193 -33.94 10.18 20.48
CA ASP A 193 -33.38 11.48 20.84
C ASP A 193 -32.00 11.87 20.25
N LEU A 194 -32.05 12.42 19.03
CA LEU A 194 -30.96 13.23 18.49
C LEU A 194 -30.93 14.60 19.18
N GLY A 195 -30.25 14.68 20.32
CA GLY A 195 -30.00 15.94 21.01
C GLY A 195 -29.31 16.98 20.12
N PRO A 196 -29.50 18.29 20.38
CA PRO A 196 -28.96 19.35 19.54
C PRO A 196 -27.43 19.32 19.49
N MET A 197 -26.88 19.43 18.28
CA MET A 197 -25.44 19.55 18.02
C MET A 197 -24.85 20.71 18.85
N PRO A 198 -23.75 20.50 19.60
CA PRO A 198 -23.02 21.61 20.20
C PRO A 198 -22.42 22.47 19.08
N THR A 199 -22.77 23.75 19.07
CA THR A 199 -22.14 24.74 18.20
C THR A 199 -20.65 24.82 18.51
N LEU A 200 -19.81 24.73 17.48
CA LEU A 200 -18.37 24.92 17.60
C LEU A 200 -18.10 26.37 18.06
N PRO A 201 -17.41 26.60 19.19
CA PRO A 201 -16.96 27.93 19.55
C PRO A 201 -15.87 28.38 18.57
N THR A 202 -16.19 29.45 17.85
CA THR A 202 -15.25 30.25 17.06
C THR A 202 -14.01 30.62 17.88
N GLU A 203 -12.83 30.46 17.26
CA GLU A 203 -11.61 31.20 17.55
C GLU A 203 -11.03 31.12 18.99
N SER A 204 -10.32 30.03 19.27
CA SER A 204 -9.28 30.02 20.32
C SER A 204 -7.90 30.15 19.70
N ARG A 205 -7.38 31.38 19.75
CA ARG A 205 -6.03 31.79 19.34
C ARG A 205 -4.98 30.97 20.09
N GLN A 206 -4.36 29.98 19.45
CA GLN A 206 -3.32 29.16 20.08
C GLN A 206 -2.15 30.06 20.55
N PRO A 207 -1.83 30.09 21.85
CA PRO A 207 -0.59 30.72 22.31
C PRO A 207 0.60 29.90 21.79
N ALA A 208 1.74 30.57 21.58
CA ALA A 208 2.96 29.95 21.06
C ALA A 208 3.34 28.68 21.85
N PRO A 209 3.88 27.65 21.19
CA PRO A 209 4.21 26.39 21.85
C PRO A 209 5.28 26.62 22.93
N LEU A 210 4.85 26.59 24.19
CA LEU A 210 5.74 26.56 25.34
C LEU A 210 6.71 25.39 25.15
N VAL A 211 8.01 25.70 25.22
CA VAL A 211 9.09 24.71 25.15
C VAL A 211 8.88 23.72 26.30
N ARG A 212 8.30 22.56 25.98
CA ARG A 212 8.13 21.46 26.93
C ARG A 212 9.52 20.93 27.24
N THR A 213 10.06 21.35 28.38
CA THR A 213 11.18 20.66 29.00
C THR A 213 10.84 19.17 29.11
N PRO A 214 11.75 18.27 28.73
CA PRO A 214 11.50 16.83 28.88
C PRO A 214 11.13 16.54 30.33
N PRO A 215 10.04 15.79 30.60
CA PRO A 215 9.73 15.41 31.96
C PRO A 215 10.92 14.65 32.53
N ALA A 216 11.35 15.01 33.75
CA ALA A 216 12.47 14.37 34.40
C ALA A 216 12.29 12.85 34.41
N PRO A 217 13.35 12.05 34.17
CA PRO A 217 13.24 10.60 34.17
C PRO A 217 12.65 10.14 35.50
N LYS A 218 11.51 9.43 35.43
CA LYS A 218 10.85 8.92 36.63
C LYS A 218 11.80 7.97 37.37
N PRO A 219 11.79 7.95 38.71
CA PRO A 219 12.54 6.96 39.47
C PRO A 219 12.24 5.55 38.96
N ASP A 220 13.31 4.78 38.83
CA ASP A 220 13.37 3.57 38.03
C ASP A 220 12.75 2.38 38.78
N ASP A 221 11.42 2.31 38.81
CA ASP A 221 10.66 1.34 39.61
C ASP A 221 10.99 -0.11 39.20
N SER A 222 11.69 -0.82 40.09
CA SER A 222 12.09 -2.20 39.91
C SER A 222 10.90 -3.16 39.88
N ALA A 223 9.82 -2.87 40.61
CA ALA A 223 8.60 -3.65 40.59
C ALA A 223 7.87 -3.50 39.24
N GLN A 224 7.83 -2.29 38.69
CA GLN A 224 7.25 -2.07 37.37
C GLN A 224 8.03 -2.81 36.26
N ARG A 225 9.37 -2.90 36.38
CA ARG A 225 10.20 -3.70 35.46
C ARG A 225 9.97 -5.21 35.59
N ALA A 226 9.72 -5.71 36.80
CA ALA A 226 9.35 -7.11 37.02
C ALA A 226 7.99 -7.43 36.36
N ALA A 227 6.95 -6.64 36.64
CA ALA A 227 5.62 -6.82 36.04
C ALA A 227 5.63 -6.69 34.50
N ASN A 228 6.44 -5.78 33.95
CA ASN A 228 6.63 -5.65 32.50
C ASN A 228 7.33 -6.88 31.88
N ARG A 229 8.23 -7.54 32.62
CA ARG A 229 8.88 -8.78 32.18
C ARG A 229 7.91 -9.95 32.17
N GLU A 230 7.16 -10.15 33.25
CA GLU A 230 6.14 -11.20 33.35
C GLU A 230 5.06 -11.07 32.25
N THR A 231 4.60 -9.85 31.98
CA THR A 231 3.61 -9.60 30.92
C THR A 231 4.19 -9.78 29.51
N PHE A 232 5.48 -9.54 29.30
CA PHE A 232 6.18 -9.86 28.05
C PHE A 232 6.34 -11.37 27.86
N GLU A 233 6.78 -12.10 28.89
CA GLU A 233 6.93 -13.56 28.87
C GLU A 233 5.58 -14.25 28.61
N ARG A 234 4.50 -13.82 29.29
CA ARG A 234 3.14 -14.33 29.05
C ARG A 234 2.69 -14.12 27.60
N LYS A 235 2.89 -12.93 27.03
CA LYS A 235 2.56 -12.64 25.63
C LYS A 235 3.40 -13.46 24.64
N THR A 236 4.65 -13.75 24.99
CA THR A 236 5.56 -14.56 24.16
C THR A 236 5.11 -16.03 24.13
N GLU A 237 4.73 -16.59 25.28
CA GLU A 237 4.17 -17.94 25.38
C GLU A 237 2.79 -18.05 24.70
N GLU A 238 1.94 -17.03 24.84
CA GLU A 238 0.66 -16.94 24.12
C GLU A 238 0.86 -16.91 22.60
N ALA A 239 1.82 -16.11 22.10
CA ALA A 239 2.19 -16.09 20.69
C ALA A 239 2.76 -17.42 20.19
N ARG A 240 3.55 -18.13 21.01
CA ARG A 240 4.07 -19.47 20.66
C ARG A 240 2.94 -20.48 20.54
N ARG A 241 2.02 -20.53 21.51
CA ARG A 241 0.83 -21.41 21.47
C ARG A 241 -0.08 -21.10 20.28
N TYR A 242 -0.24 -19.82 19.93
CA TYR A 242 -0.99 -19.42 18.74
C TYR A 242 -0.32 -19.93 17.45
N ALA A 243 1.01 -19.81 17.34
CA ALA A 243 1.77 -20.35 16.21
C ALA A 243 1.63 -21.88 16.11
N GLU A 244 1.85 -22.61 17.22
CA GLU A 244 1.69 -24.08 17.31
C GLU A 244 0.28 -24.55 16.88
N GLN A 245 -0.78 -23.83 17.26
CA GLN A 245 -2.16 -24.14 16.84
C GLN A 245 -2.43 -23.85 15.35
N HIS A 246 -1.69 -22.92 14.75
CA HIS A 246 -1.91 -22.46 13.38
C HIS A 246 -0.99 -23.11 12.33
N GLU A 247 0.20 -23.60 12.71
CA GLU A 247 1.08 -24.39 11.84
C GLU A 247 0.38 -25.56 11.12
N PRO A 248 -0.37 -26.47 11.77
CA PRO A 248 -1.01 -27.59 11.08
C PRO A 248 -2.06 -27.12 10.07
N ARG A 249 -2.71 -25.96 10.31
CA ARG A 249 -3.63 -25.34 9.35
C ARG A 249 -2.87 -24.74 8.16
N ALA A 250 -1.73 -24.09 8.39
CA ALA A 250 -0.86 -23.56 7.34
C ALA A 250 -0.26 -24.67 6.48
N ALA A 251 0.23 -25.76 7.08
CA ALA A 251 0.73 -26.94 6.40
C ALA A 251 -0.37 -27.63 5.56
N LYS A 252 -1.58 -27.81 6.11
CA LYS A 252 -2.72 -28.35 5.36
C LYS A 252 -3.10 -27.47 4.16
N ALA A 253 -3.07 -26.15 4.33
CA ALA A 253 -3.32 -25.21 3.23
C ALA A 253 -2.20 -25.20 2.17
N ALA A 254 -0.94 -25.42 2.57
CA ALA A 254 0.18 -25.59 1.63
C ALA A 254 0.02 -26.87 0.80
N ALA A 255 -0.21 -28.01 1.44
CA ALA A 255 -0.44 -29.29 0.77
C ALA A 255 -1.67 -29.27 -0.16
N ASP A 256 -2.71 -28.51 0.17
CA ASP A 256 -3.86 -28.33 -0.72
C ASP A 256 -3.53 -27.46 -1.95
N ARG A 257 -2.75 -26.39 -1.79
CA ARG A 257 -2.25 -25.57 -2.92
C ARG A 257 -1.36 -26.39 -3.86
N GLU A 258 -0.53 -27.28 -3.31
CA GLU A 258 0.33 -28.18 -4.07
C GLU A 258 -0.49 -29.22 -4.84
N ARG A 259 -1.45 -29.90 -4.20
CA ARG A 259 -2.40 -30.80 -4.90
C ARG A 259 -3.13 -30.11 -6.05
N ARG A 260 -3.61 -28.87 -5.85
CA ARG A 260 -4.23 -28.07 -6.93
C ARG A 260 -3.25 -27.66 -8.03
N ARG A 261 -1.96 -27.55 -7.75
CA ARG A 261 -0.92 -27.31 -8.78
C ARG A 261 -0.73 -28.58 -9.61
N ALA A 262 -0.44 -29.71 -8.96
CA ALA A 262 -0.25 -31.00 -9.62
C ALA A 262 -1.47 -31.43 -10.46
N ALA A 263 -2.70 -31.17 -9.98
CA ALA A 263 -3.91 -31.44 -10.74
C ALA A 263 -4.00 -30.63 -12.05
N ARG A 264 -3.64 -29.33 -12.03
CA ARG A 264 -3.62 -28.47 -13.22
C ARG A 264 -2.50 -28.84 -14.19
N GLU A 265 -1.34 -29.26 -13.68
CA GLU A 265 -0.23 -29.74 -14.52
C GLU A 265 -0.60 -31.08 -15.21
N ALA A 266 -1.27 -31.99 -14.50
CA ALA A 266 -1.79 -33.23 -15.07
C ALA A 266 -2.89 -32.97 -16.13
N GLU A 267 -3.79 -32.01 -15.88
CA GLU A 267 -4.82 -31.61 -16.83
C GLU A 267 -4.22 -30.95 -18.09
N ALA A 268 -3.26 -30.03 -17.92
CA ALA A 268 -2.54 -29.39 -19.03
C ALA A 268 -1.85 -30.44 -19.92
N LYS A 269 -1.15 -31.42 -19.31
CA LYS A 269 -0.52 -32.53 -20.04
C LYS A 269 -1.55 -33.43 -20.75
N ARG A 270 -2.75 -33.58 -20.20
CA ARG A 270 -3.85 -34.32 -20.84
C ARG A 270 -4.49 -33.56 -22.00
N LEU A 271 -4.46 -32.23 -21.98
CA LEU A 271 -4.89 -31.39 -23.11
C LEU A 271 -3.83 -31.39 -24.22
N GLU A 272 -2.55 -31.28 -23.87
CA GLU A 272 -1.44 -31.35 -24.82
C GLU A 272 -1.42 -32.68 -25.59
N GLY A 273 -1.60 -33.82 -24.90
CA GLY A 273 -1.70 -35.14 -25.54
C GLY A 273 -2.97 -35.39 -26.37
N ASN A 274 -3.99 -34.53 -26.26
CA ASN A 274 -5.22 -34.59 -27.06
C ASN A 274 -5.33 -33.45 -28.09
N ALA A 275 -4.30 -32.62 -28.23
CA ALA A 275 -4.28 -31.61 -29.27
C ALA A 275 -4.30 -32.32 -30.64
N PRO A 276 -5.30 -32.05 -31.52
CA PRO A 276 -5.26 -32.60 -32.86
C PRO A 276 -3.98 -32.10 -33.55
N PRO A 277 -3.31 -32.94 -34.37
CA PRO A 277 -2.10 -32.52 -35.07
C PRO A 277 -2.41 -31.24 -35.85
N ALA A 278 -1.60 -30.20 -35.65
CA ALA A 278 -1.83 -28.91 -36.26
C ALA A 278 -1.95 -29.07 -37.78
N GLY A 279 -3.18 -28.95 -38.28
CA GLY A 279 -3.47 -29.11 -39.70
C GLY A 279 -2.63 -28.14 -40.52
N PRO A 280 -2.23 -28.49 -41.75
CA PRO A 280 -1.40 -27.62 -42.57
C PRO A 280 -2.05 -26.24 -42.66
N ALA A 281 -1.30 -25.21 -42.25
CA ALA A 281 -1.81 -23.86 -42.18
C ALA A 281 -2.37 -23.45 -43.55
N VAL A 282 -3.69 -23.24 -43.61
CA VAL A 282 -4.37 -22.78 -44.82
C VAL A 282 -3.86 -21.38 -45.11
N VAL A 283 -2.93 -21.28 -46.07
CA VAL A 283 -2.39 -20.01 -46.54
C VAL A 283 -3.56 -19.20 -47.12
N ALA A 284 -4.00 -18.20 -46.37
CA ALA A 284 -5.04 -17.29 -46.84
C ALA A 284 -4.55 -16.62 -48.14
N PRO A 285 -5.33 -16.67 -49.24
CA PRO A 285 -4.90 -16.06 -50.49
C PRO A 285 -4.75 -14.55 -50.30
N ALA A 286 -3.59 -14.02 -50.70
CA ALA A 286 -3.30 -12.60 -50.62
C ALA A 286 -4.34 -11.81 -51.44
N GLY A 287 -5.13 -10.98 -50.76
CA GLY A 287 -6.12 -10.14 -51.41
C GLY A 287 -5.46 -9.14 -52.35
N SER A 288 -5.70 -9.29 -53.65
CA SER A 288 -5.27 -8.33 -54.66
C SER A 288 -6.01 -7.01 -54.45
N THR A 289 -5.32 -5.99 -53.95
CA THR A 289 -5.77 -4.60 -54.08
C THR A 289 -5.68 -4.16 -55.55
N ARG A 290 -6.62 -3.32 -55.97
CA ARG A 290 -6.75 -2.80 -57.33
C ARG A 290 -7.05 -1.31 -57.27
#